data_AF-A0A5P9PQK6-F1
#
_entry.id   AF-A0A5P9PQK6-F1
#
_cell.length_a   1.000
_cell.length_b   1.000
_cell.length_c   1.000
_cell.angle_alpha   90.00
_cell.angle_beta   90.00
_cell.angle_gamma   90.00
#
_symmetry.space_group_name_H-M   'P 1'
#
loop_
_entity.id
_entity.type
_entity.pdbx_description
1 polymer ?
#
loop_
_entity_poly.entity_id
_entity_poly.type
_entity_poly.pdbx_seq_one_letter_code
_entity_poly.pdbx_strand_id
1 'polypeptide(L)'
;MNGDEYPSPEPPVTPRQINEWLRTVAESARRGELSADELIGLLGQLRAASTACANASDWALLAAREAGASLRQIAPVFGKGYVRAPAARLEKLHRQVLDSDQFLELMRRKESGEA
;
A
#
# COMPACT_ATOMS: atom_id res chain seq x y z
N MET A 1 11.61 17.50 29.45
CA MET A 1 11.85 16.50 28.38
C MET A 1 11.05 16.98 27.19
N ASN A 2 11.70 17.59 26.22
CA ASN A 2 11.05 17.95 24.96
C ASN A 2 10.80 16.62 24.25
N GLY A 3 9.55 16.20 24.17
CA GLY A 3 9.19 15.02 23.38
C GLY A 3 9.53 15.35 21.94
N ASP A 4 10.49 14.62 21.36
CA ASP A 4 10.72 14.65 19.93
C ASP A 4 9.38 14.33 19.26
N GLU A 5 8.75 15.35 18.66
CA GLU A 5 7.63 15.17 17.75
C GLU A 5 8.20 14.43 16.53
N TYR A 6 8.18 13.10 16.60
CA TYR A 6 8.41 12.31 15.40
C TYR A 6 7.35 12.74 14.38
N PRO A 7 7.77 13.22 13.20
CA PRO A 7 6.81 13.61 12.18
C PRO A 7 5.89 12.43 11.92
N SER A 8 4.59 12.69 11.89
CA SER A 8 3.60 11.66 11.62
C SER A 8 4.00 10.97 10.31
N PRO A 9 4.10 9.62 10.28
CA PRO A 9 4.59 8.93 9.10
C PRO A 9 3.63 9.19 7.93
N GLU A 10 4.16 9.79 6.87
CA GLU A 10 3.43 10.00 5.62
C GLU A 10 3.74 8.88 4.63
N PRO A 11 2.76 8.48 3.78
CA PRO A 11 3.05 7.53 2.72
C PRO A 11 4.08 8.11 1.75
N PRO A 12 4.98 7.29 1.18
CA PRO A 12 6.04 7.77 0.27
C PRO A 12 5.50 8.39 -1.02
N VAL A 13 4.23 8.14 -1.36
CA VAL A 13 3.54 8.76 -2.48
C VAL A 13 2.08 9.04 -2.14
N THR A 14 1.58 10.20 -2.56
CA THR A 14 0.19 10.62 -2.36
C THR A 14 -0.64 10.48 -3.64
N PRO A 15 -1.98 10.36 -3.54
CA PRO A 15 -2.86 10.36 -4.70
C PRO A 15 -2.71 11.62 -5.56
N ARG A 16 -2.44 12.77 -4.94
CA ARG A 16 -2.21 14.04 -5.65
C ARG A 16 -0.98 13.94 -6.56
N GLN A 17 0.15 13.45 -6.02
CA GLN A 17 1.38 13.28 -6.79
C GLN A 17 1.19 12.31 -7.96
N ILE A 18 0.52 11.18 -7.75
CA ILE A 18 0.21 10.23 -8.83
C ILE A 18 -0.66 10.89 -9.91
N ASN A 19 -1.68 11.64 -9.53
CA ASN A 19 -2.59 12.27 -10.49
C ASN A 19 -1.92 13.39 -11.28
N GLU A 20 -1.04 14.18 -10.65
CA GLU A 20 -0.25 15.22 -11.33
C GLU A 20 0.73 14.60 -12.33
N TRP A 21 1.45 13.56 -11.91
CA TRP A 21 2.34 12.81 -12.77
C TRP A 21 1.58 12.17 -13.96
N LEU A 22 0.42 11.56 -13.71
CA LEU A 22 -0.40 10.91 -14.74
C LEU A 22 -0.86 11.88 -15.84
N ARG A 23 -1.18 13.13 -15.48
CA ARG A 23 -1.53 14.17 -16.48
C ARG A 23 -0.38 14.43 -17.44
N THR A 24 0.84 14.52 -16.92
CA THR A 24 2.06 14.73 -17.71
C THR A 24 2.30 13.56 -18.66
N VAL A 25 2.24 12.33 -18.15
CA VAL A 25 2.41 11.11 -18.97
C VAL A 25 1.34 11.01 -20.06
N ALA A 26 0.10 11.35 -19.74
CA ALA A 26 -1.00 11.34 -20.71
C ALA A 26 -0.80 12.38 -21.83
N GLU A 27 -0.18 13.53 -21.54
CA GLU A 27 0.19 14.52 -22.55
C GLU A 27 1.27 14.00 -23.49
N SER A 28 2.35 13.42 -22.94
CA SER A 28 3.41 12.80 -23.74
C SER A 28 2.89 11.65 -24.60
N ALA A 29 2.02 10.80 -24.06
CA ALA A 29 1.36 9.74 -24.83
C ALA A 29 0.54 10.31 -26.00
N ARG A 30 -0.25 11.37 -25.77
CA ARG A 30 -1.03 12.04 -26.84
C ARG A 30 -0.15 12.64 -27.94
N ARG A 31 1.04 13.12 -27.58
CA ARG A 31 2.01 13.69 -28.52
C ARG A 31 2.81 12.62 -29.27
N GLY A 32 2.62 11.34 -28.97
CA GLY A 32 3.36 10.24 -29.57
C GLY A 32 4.82 10.13 -29.08
N GLU A 33 5.11 10.71 -27.91
CA GLU A 33 6.46 10.71 -27.32
C GLU A 33 6.76 9.42 -26.54
N LEU A 34 5.76 8.58 -26.34
CA LEU A 34 5.89 7.29 -25.67
C LEU A 34 5.50 6.18 -26.65
N SER A 35 6.41 5.25 -26.87
CA SER A 35 6.18 4.03 -27.63
C SER A 35 5.31 3.04 -26.85
N ALA A 36 4.78 2.04 -27.56
CA ALA A 36 4.01 0.97 -26.93
C ALA A 36 4.83 0.19 -25.89
N ASP A 37 6.11 -0.08 -26.18
CA ASP A 37 7.00 -0.82 -25.27
C ASP A 37 7.30 -0.03 -23.99
N GLU A 38 7.48 1.29 -24.09
CA GLU A 38 7.63 2.17 -22.93
C GLU A 38 6.38 2.20 -22.06
N LEU A 39 5.19 2.22 -22.67
CA LEU A 39 3.92 2.15 -21.94
C LEU A 39 3.72 0.78 -21.26
N ILE A 40 4.14 -0.32 -21.89
CA ILE A 40 4.12 -1.67 -21.30
C ILE A 40 5.09 -1.72 -20.10
N GLY A 41 6.31 -1.20 -20.25
CA GLY A 41 7.29 -1.10 -19.17
C GLY A 41 6.75 -0.28 -18.00
N LEU A 42 6.14 0.87 -18.30
CA LEU A 42 5.50 1.72 -17.29
C LEU A 42 4.35 1.01 -16.56
N LEU A 43 3.50 0.28 -17.29
CA LEU A 43 2.44 -0.54 -16.69
C LEU A 43 3.02 -1.57 -15.71
N GLY A 44 4.12 -2.25 -16.08
CA GLY A 44 4.81 -3.18 -15.20
C GLY A 44 5.27 -2.52 -13.89
N GLN A 45 5.91 -1.36 -13.98
CA GLN A 45 6.37 -0.59 -12.82
C GLN A 45 5.21 -0.16 -11.92
N LEU A 46 4.12 0.35 -12.50
CA LEU A 46 2.91 0.73 -11.75
C LEU A 46 2.26 -0.47 -11.04
N ARG A 47 2.25 -1.64 -11.66
CA ARG A 47 1.74 -2.88 -11.03
C ARG A 47 2.60 -3.31 -9.84
N ALA A 48 3.92 -3.20 -9.96
CA ALA A 48 4.84 -3.48 -8.85
C ALA A 48 4.63 -2.49 -7.70
N ALA A 49 4.57 -1.18 -8.00
CA ALA A 49 4.30 -0.13 -7.01
C ALA A 49 2.93 -0.30 -6.33
N SER A 50 1.89 -0.66 -7.09
CA SER A 50 0.56 -0.95 -6.55
C SER A 50 0.58 -2.14 -5.59
N THR A 51 1.34 -3.19 -5.91
CA THR A 51 1.53 -4.34 -5.01
C THR A 51 2.23 -3.91 -3.72
N ALA A 52 3.29 -3.10 -3.82
CA ALA A 52 3.99 -2.58 -2.64
C ALA A 52 3.06 -1.72 -1.75
N CYS A 53 2.25 -0.84 -2.34
CA CYS A 53 1.27 -0.04 -1.60
C CYS A 53 0.20 -0.93 -0.92
N ALA A 54 -0.25 -2.00 -1.59
CA ALA A 54 -1.20 -2.95 -1.01
C ALA A 54 -0.58 -3.71 0.19
N ASN A 55 0.68 -4.13 0.08
CA ASN A 55 1.40 -4.78 1.18
C ASN A 55 1.62 -3.82 2.36
N ALA A 56 1.98 -2.56 2.09
CA ALA A 56 2.08 -1.53 3.12
C ALA A 56 0.74 -1.28 3.84
N SER A 57 -0.37 -1.26 3.09
CA SER A 57 -1.71 -1.16 3.65
C SER A 57 -2.10 -2.37 4.51
N ASP A 58 -1.67 -3.59 4.13
CA ASP A 58 -1.90 -4.80 4.91
C ASP A 58 -1.11 -4.80 6.22
N TRP A 59 0.16 -4.41 6.15
CA TRP A 59 1.00 -4.22 7.34
C TRP A 59 0.39 -3.19 8.29
N ALA A 60 -0.05 -2.04 7.77
CA ALA A 60 -0.67 -1.00 8.59
C ALA A 60 -1.98 -1.47 9.24
N LEU A 61 -2.75 -2.33 8.56
CA LEU A 61 -3.93 -2.97 9.14
C LEU A 61 -3.56 -3.88 10.33
N LEU A 62 -2.52 -4.73 10.19
CA LEU A 62 -2.03 -5.58 11.29
C LEU A 62 -1.53 -4.75 12.46
N ALA A 63 -0.65 -3.78 12.20
CA ALA A 63 -0.07 -2.91 13.22
C ALA A 63 -1.15 -2.10 13.96
N ALA A 64 -2.16 -1.58 13.26
CA ALA A 64 -3.28 -0.89 13.90
C ALA A 64 -4.09 -1.83 14.82
N ARG A 65 -4.27 -3.09 14.43
CA ARG A 65 -4.97 -4.09 15.25
C ARG A 65 -4.17 -4.47 16.49
N GLU A 66 -2.85 -4.61 16.36
CA GLU A 66 -1.93 -4.86 17.48
C GLU A 66 -1.90 -3.69 18.46
N ALA A 67 -1.94 -2.46 17.96
CA ALA A 67 -2.08 -1.24 18.77
C ALA A 67 -3.46 -1.08 19.42
N GLY A 68 -4.38 -2.03 19.24
CA GLY A 68 -5.69 -2.06 19.90
C GLY A 68 -6.82 -1.36 19.14
N ALA A 69 -6.60 -0.83 17.93
CA ALA A 69 -7.64 -0.16 17.17
C ALA A 69 -8.76 -1.13 16.77
N SER A 70 -10.00 -0.88 17.20
CA SER A 70 -11.15 -1.74 16.88
C SER A 70 -11.46 -1.76 15.37
N LEU A 71 -12.10 -2.83 14.90
CA LEU A 71 -12.54 -2.90 13.50
C LEU A 71 -13.53 -1.78 13.12
N ARG A 72 -14.28 -1.24 14.08
CA ARG A 72 -15.18 -0.10 13.86
C ARG A 72 -14.39 1.19 13.58
N GLN A 73 -13.24 1.40 14.24
CA GLN A 73 -12.36 2.53 13.96
C GLN A 73 -11.68 2.41 12.59
N ILE A 74 -11.39 1.18 12.15
CA ILE A 74 -10.73 0.91 10.88
C ILE A 74 -11.72 0.94 9.70
N ALA A 75 -12.98 0.52 9.88
CA ALA A 75 -13.94 0.37 8.79
C ALA A 75 -14.09 1.58 7.84
N PRO A 76 -14.04 2.85 8.30
CA PRO A 76 -14.10 4.01 7.42
C PRO A 76 -12.98 4.08 6.38
N VAL A 77 -11.77 3.56 6.66
CA VAL A 77 -10.66 3.62 5.68
C VAL A 77 -10.83 2.62 4.54
N PHE A 78 -11.69 1.61 4.71
CA PHE A 78 -12.03 0.61 3.68
C PHE A 78 -13.29 1.00 2.87
N GLY A 79 -13.78 2.22 2.99
CA GLY A 79 -14.95 2.72 2.26
C GLY A 79 -16.17 2.92 3.16
N LYS A 80 -17.35 2.41 2.75
CA LYS A 80 -18.68 2.71 3.33
C LYS A 80 -18.91 2.29 4.81
N GLY A 81 -17.87 2.17 5.63
CA GLY A 81 -17.98 1.89 7.07
C GLY A 81 -18.38 0.46 7.40
N TYR A 82 -18.37 -0.46 6.43
CA TYR A 82 -18.69 -1.87 6.68
C TYR A 82 -17.49 -2.60 7.29
N VAL A 83 -17.60 -2.92 8.58
CA VAL A 83 -16.64 -3.72 9.37
C VAL A 83 -16.24 -5.04 8.69
N ARG A 84 -17.10 -5.60 7.83
CA ARG A 84 -16.85 -6.86 7.12
C ARG A 84 -15.61 -6.82 6.23
N ALA A 85 -15.35 -5.69 5.59
CA ALA A 85 -14.22 -5.54 4.67
C ALA A 85 -12.86 -5.66 5.39
N PRO A 86 -12.54 -4.87 6.44
CA PRO A 86 -11.29 -5.05 7.18
C PRO A 86 -11.24 -6.38 7.93
N ALA A 87 -12.37 -6.92 8.40
CA ALA A 87 -12.41 -8.21 9.07
C ALA A 87 -11.97 -9.37 8.15
N ALA A 88 -12.55 -9.45 6.95
CA ALA A 88 -12.20 -10.48 5.97
C ALA A 88 -10.74 -10.34 5.49
N ARG A 89 -10.25 -9.10 5.37
CA ARG A 89 -8.84 -8.84 5.01
C ARG A 89 -7.91 -9.32 6.11
N LEU A 90 -8.21 -8.98 7.37
CA LEU A 90 -7.43 -9.40 8.54
C LEU A 90 -7.42 -10.93 8.68
N GLU A 91 -8.57 -11.58 8.52
CA GLU A 91 -8.67 -13.04 8.54
C GLU A 91 -7.75 -13.69 7.50
N LYS A 92 -7.71 -13.14 6.27
CA LYS A 92 -6.80 -13.63 5.22
C LYS A 92 -5.33 -13.43 5.57
N LEU A 93 -4.98 -12.30 6.21
CA LEU A 93 -3.62 -12.01 6.65
C LEU A 93 -3.17 -12.98 7.75
N HIS A 94 -4.04 -13.22 8.73
CA HIS A 94 -3.78 -14.14 9.85
C HIS A 94 -3.59 -15.61 9.45
N ARG A 95 -3.97 -16.01 8.22
CA ARG A 95 -3.61 -17.33 7.68
C ARG A 95 -2.16 -17.45 7.22
N GLN A 96 -1.49 -16.31 7.04
CA GLN A 96 -0.11 -16.24 6.54
C GLN A 96 0.86 -15.84 7.65
N VAL A 97 0.49 -14.88 8.50
CA VAL A 97 1.34 -14.30 9.54
C VAL A 97 0.52 -13.96 10.78
N LEU A 98 1.11 -14.04 11.97
CA LEU A 98 0.38 -13.75 13.21
C LEU A 98 0.43 -12.29 13.62
N ASP A 99 1.44 -11.54 13.17
CA ASP A 99 1.69 -10.16 13.55
C ASP A 99 2.38 -9.37 12.42
N SER A 100 2.54 -8.07 12.64
CA SER A 100 3.10 -7.10 11.71
C SER A 100 4.60 -7.31 11.48
N ASP A 101 5.35 -7.83 12.46
CA ASP A 101 6.78 -8.15 12.31
C ASP A 101 6.98 -9.39 11.41
N GLN A 102 6.18 -10.44 11.61
CA GLN A 102 6.16 -11.61 10.74
C GLN A 102 5.76 -11.25 9.31
N PHE A 103 4.90 -10.24 9.12
CA PHE A 103 4.58 -9.72 7.80
C PHE A 103 5.82 -9.12 7.10
N LEU A 104 6.64 -8.33 7.81
CA LEU A 104 7.86 -7.75 7.25
C LEU A 104 8.86 -8.85 6.83
N GLU A 105 9.01 -9.89 7.65
CA GLU A 105 9.87 -11.02 7.32
C GLU A 105 9.36 -11.81 6.10
N LEU A 106 8.03 -12.02 5.99
CA LEU A 106 7.42 -12.60 4.79
C LEU A 106 7.72 -11.77 3.54
N MET A 107 7.67 -10.44 3.66
CA MET A 107 7.98 -9.54 2.54
C MET A 107 9.45 -9.63 2.12
N ARG A 108 10.38 -9.64 3.09
CA ARG A 108 11.82 -9.79 2.84
C ARG A 108 12.14 -11.09 2.09
N ARG A 109 11.49 -12.20 2.44
CA ARG A 109 11.65 -13.49 1.75
C ARG A 109 11.13 -13.47 0.32
N LYS A 110 9.98 -12.83 0.08
CA LYS A 110 9.41 -12.67 -1.27
C LYS A 110 10.31 -11.84 -2.18
N GLU A 111 10.93 -10.78 -1.65
CA GLU A 111 11.90 -9.96 -2.40
C GLU A 111 13.21 -10.70 -2.69
N SER A 112 13.64 -11.57 -1.77
CA SER A 112 14.85 -12.38 -1.91
C SER A 112 14.66 -13.63 -2.79
N GLY A 113 13.42 -13.95 -3.20
CA GLY A 113 13.09 -15.16 -3.96
C GLY A 113 13.13 -16.45 -3.14
N GLU A 114 13.09 -16.33 -1.81
CA GLU A 114 13.17 -17.45 -0.85
C GLU A 114 11.77 -17.97 -0.43
N ALA A 115 10.73 -17.65 -1.20
CA ALA A 115 9.32 -17.87 -0.86
C ALA A 115 8.69 -19.07 -1.58
#